data_AF-A0A8H5KS04-F1
#
_entry.id   AF-A0A8H5KS04-F1
#
_cell.length_a   1.000
_cell.length_b   1.000
_cell.length_c   1.000
_cell.angle_alpha   90.00
_cell.angle_beta   90.00
_cell.angle_gamma   90.00
#
_symmetry.space_group_name_H-M   'P 1'
#
loop_
_entity.id
_entity.type
_entity.pdbx_description
1 polymer ?
#
loop_
_entity_poly.entity_id
_entity_poly.type
_entity_poly.pdbx_seq_one_letter_code
_entity_poly.pdbx_strand_id
1 'polypeptide(L)'
;MDEIYHKIAEFNSRRIVQTHDVLSFKYSELWSRDDTGIVDYHEGVTTIPDVASWLAMETRTGTTGPESLILRLVWPKFILDDNSVELPEDTKNQILVKFGLELAYNYFSSCVAGVNAFPEIVKSEANQQAYTFCYAPKLASIWSHTRFRPPSLRPGVTYGMILAGDKEQHYLKKFLKSKSKWSLSTASHAMFPAFLFAFMFHGEIEVTQNNMKPGIQQIEARTGYSDFKTARKHIAAGELGTLSAQMSGFAVRLASTERKDKTLQKLLEFVQQRLSLGQSSNPEADELMKNHVGVLQKRLMMQAMDREYTLKRVQIQIDVLNNLISENYSLSNYIISISTLRDAASMKTLAFVTMFFLPGSFISALFSTDLFDWDSVQGDGGDIGVKTTPQFRLYWAVTIPLTLITFILYFMWAEFSSFDRSQRRERRRWGFPRTESMKAQDETRSPMQVLKDQRERVSEAYAMAKRRQTVFGQGDKDESIGVRNE
;
A
#
# COMPACT_ATOMS: atom_id res chain seq x y z
N MET A 1 -25.41 -30.51 -19.53
CA MET A 1 -25.36 -29.22 -18.81
C MET A 1 -23.93 -28.84 -18.39
N ASP A 2 -22.93 -29.73 -18.57
CA ASP A 2 -21.59 -29.50 -18.03
C ASP A 2 -20.61 -28.83 -18.99
N GLU A 3 -20.98 -28.72 -20.28
CA GLU A 3 -20.12 -28.22 -21.36
C GLU A 3 -19.51 -26.85 -21.05
N ILE A 4 -20.31 -25.92 -20.50
CA ILE A 4 -19.84 -24.58 -20.16
C ILE A 4 -18.73 -24.60 -19.10
N TYR A 5 -18.83 -25.49 -18.11
CA TYR A 5 -17.82 -25.58 -17.05
C TYR A 5 -16.51 -26.15 -17.58
N HIS A 6 -16.58 -27.12 -18.49
CA HIS A 6 -15.39 -27.63 -19.19
C HIS A 6 -14.74 -26.56 -20.07
N LYS A 7 -15.54 -25.79 -20.82
CA LYS A 7 -15.04 -24.68 -21.63
C LYS A 7 -14.40 -23.58 -20.80
N ILE A 8 -14.96 -23.26 -19.63
CA ILE A 8 -14.36 -22.29 -18.71
C ILE A 8 -13.05 -22.84 -18.12
N ALA A 9 -12.98 -24.13 -17.81
CA ALA A 9 -11.77 -24.78 -17.30
C ALA A 9 -10.60 -24.80 -18.31
N GLU A 10 -10.87 -24.71 -19.62
CA GLU A 10 -9.84 -24.56 -20.66
C GLU A 10 -9.02 -23.27 -20.48
N PHE A 11 -9.61 -22.20 -19.91
CA PHE A 11 -8.92 -20.95 -19.61
C PHE A 11 -8.02 -21.03 -18.37
N ASN A 12 -7.35 -22.17 -18.18
CA ASN A 12 -6.58 -22.48 -16.97
C ASN A 12 -5.44 -21.47 -16.75
N SER A 13 -5.74 -20.43 -15.98
CA SER A 13 -4.79 -19.40 -15.59
C SER A 13 -3.79 -19.88 -14.52
N ARG A 14 -4.01 -21.06 -13.91
CA ARG A 14 -3.27 -21.57 -12.75
C ARG A 14 -3.02 -23.06 -12.89
N ARG A 15 -1.98 -23.45 -13.63
CA ARG A 15 -1.50 -24.83 -13.59
C ARG A 15 -0.99 -25.13 -12.19
N ILE A 16 -1.72 -25.97 -11.46
CA ILE A 16 -1.28 -26.47 -10.17
C ILE A 16 -0.26 -27.58 -10.45
N VAL A 17 0.95 -27.41 -9.91
CA VAL A 17 2.00 -28.43 -10.03
C VAL A 17 1.82 -29.44 -8.90
N GLN A 18 1.90 -30.73 -9.23
CA GLN A 18 1.78 -31.79 -8.23
C GLN A 18 3.14 -32.33 -7.83
N THR A 19 3.33 -32.48 -6.53
CA THR A 19 4.56 -33.05 -5.97
C THR A 19 4.34 -34.52 -5.62
N HIS A 20 5.28 -35.38 -6.01
CA HIS A 20 5.14 -36.84 -5.95
C HIS A 20 5.67 -37.47 -4.65
N ASP A 21 6.42 -36.71 -3.83
CA ASP A 21 7.18 -37.23 -2.68
C ASP A 21 6.42 -37.21 -1.33
N VAL A 22 5.10 -37.10 -1.38
CA VAL A 22 4.27 -36.99 -0.16
C VAL A 22 3.86 -38.38 0.28
N LEU A 23 3.88 -38.65 1.60
CA LEU A 23 3.49 -39.95 2.16
C LEU A 23 2.16 -39.93 2.92
N SER A 24 1.68 -38.75 3.31
CA SER A 24 0.45 -38.58 4.08
C SER A 24 -0.15 -37.19 3.93
N PHE A 25 -1.46 -37.06 4.22
CA PHE A 25 -2.15 -35.77 4.29
C PHE A 25 -3.05 -35.67 5.51
N LYS A 26 -3.37 -34.43 5.91
CA LYS A 26 -4.24 -34.14 7.06
C LYS A 26 -5.70 -34.12 6.65
N TYR A 27 -6.59 -34.57 7.53
CA TYR A 27 -8.04 -34.48 7.32
C TYR A 27 -8.75 -34.04 8.61
N SER A 28 -9.96 -33.51 8.45
CA SER A 28 -10.87 -33.18 9.53
C SER A 28 -12.23 -33.79 9.26
N GLU A 29 -12.85 -34.37 10.27
CA GLU A 29 -14.15 -35.03 10.18
C GLU A 29 -15.09 -34.57 11.29
N LEU A 30 -16.38 -34.54 10.98
CA LEU A 30 -17.46 -34.42 11.95
C LEU A 30 -18.29 -35.69 11.94
N TRP A 31 -18.50 -36.22 13.13
CA TRP A 31 -19.23 -37.47 13.37
C TRP A 31 -20.46 -37.19 14.22
N SER A 32 -21.63 -37.66 13.78
CA SER A 32 -22.87 -37.66 14.56
C SER A 32 -22.92 -38.91 15.40
N ARG A 33 -23.25 -38.82 16.68
CA ARG A 33 -23.71 -39.99 17.43
C ARG A 33 -25.14 -40.33 17.04
N ASP A 34 -25.41 -41.60 16.78
CA ASP A 34 -26.73 -42.04 16.30
C ASP A 34 -27.81 -41.96 17.40
N ASP A 35 -27.40 -41.98 18.67
CA ASP A 35 -28.29 -41.98 19.84
C ASP A 35 -28.72 -40.58 20.31
N THR A 36 -27.80 -39.62 20.25
CA THR A 36 -27.91 -38.29 20.89
C THR A 36 -27.87 -37.15 19.88
N GLY A 37 -27.46 -37.41 18.63
CA GLY A 37 -27.28 -36.38 17.61
C GLY A 37 -26.17 -35.38 17.92
N ILE A 38 -25.31 -35.68 18.90
CA ILE A 38 -24.17 -34.84 19.26
C ILE A 38 -23.11 -34.97 18.15
N VAL A 39 -22.58 -33.82 17.72
CA VAL A 39 -21.53 -33.75 16.70
C VAL A 39 -20.16 -33.66 17.36
N ASP A 40 -19.28 -34.62 17.06
CA ASP A 40 -17.90 -34.67 17.56
C ASP A 40 -16.89 -34.40 16.43
N TYR A 41 -15.89 -33.58 16.74
CA TYR A 41 -14.79 -33.24 15.83
C TYR A 41 -13.64 -34.22 15.97
N HIS A 42 -13.17 -34.74 14.84
CA HIS A 42 -11.98 -35.57 14.76
C HIS A 42 -10.98 -34.98 13.76
N GLU A 43 -9.70 -34.98 14.13
CA GLU A 43 -8.59 -34.59 13.25
C GLU A 43 -7.62 -35.76 13.17
N GLY A 44 -7.18 -36.07 11.96
CA GLY A 44 -6.29 -37.19 11.72
C GLY A 44 -5.34 -36.95 10.55
N VAL A 45 -4.43 -37.90 10.38
CA VAL A 45 -3.49 -37.98 9.26
C VAL A 45 -3.67 -39.36 8.62
N THR A 46 -3.81 -39.39 7.30
CA THR A 46 -3.94 -40.63 6.52
C THR A 46 -2.70 -40.82 5.68
N THR A 47 -2.18 -42.04 5.63
CA THR A 47 -1.09 -42.42 4.73
C THR A 47 -1.66 -42.82 3.37
N ILE A 48 -0.91 -42.63 2.29
CA ILE A 48 -1.39 -42.92 0.93
C ILE A 48 -1.89 -44.37 0.74
N PRO A 49 -1.21 -45.41 1.26
CA PRO A 49 -1.70 -46.79 1.15
C PRO A 49 -3.07 -47.02 1.79
N ASP A 50 -3.38 -46.29 2.86
CA ASP A 50 -4.62 -46.44 3.64
C ASP A 50 -5.78 -45.59 3.10
N VAL A 51 -5.59 -44.85 2.00
CA VAL A 51 -6.62 -43.93 1.49
C VAL A 51 -7.90 -44.66 1.11
N ALA A 52 -7.79 -45.84 0.48
CA ALA A 52 -8.96 -46.61 0.05
C ALA A 52 -9.80 -47.10 1.24
N SER A 53 -9.16 -47.59 2.30
CA SER A 53 -9.85 -48.05 3.52
C SER A 53 -10.45 -46.88 4.30
N TRP A 54 -9.74 -45.76 4.38
CA TRP A 54 -10.23 -44.52 4.98
C TRP A 54 -11.46 -43.95 4.23
N LEU A 55 -11.42 -43.93 2.90
CA LEU A 55 -12.55 -43.48 2.06
C LEU A 55 -13.80 -44.37 2.21
N ALA A 56 -13.62 -45.65 2.51
CA ALA A 56 -14.73 -46.59 2.74
C ALA A 56 -15.37 -46.45 4.13
N MET A 57 -14.67 -45.87 5.12
CA MET A 57 -15.17 -45.72 6.48
C MET A 57 -16.18 -44.56 6.58
N GLU A 58 -17.48 -44.89 6.58
CA GLU A 58 -18.60 -43.93 6.74
C GLU A 58 -19.36 -44.09 8.07
N THR A 59 -19.17 -45.22 8.76
CA THR A 59 -19.72 -45.52 10.10
C THR A 59 -18.61 -46.07 10.98
N ARG A 60 -18.56 -45.67 12.24
CA ARG A 60 -17.57 -46.18 13.21
C ARG A 60 -18.18 -46.39 14.59
N THR A 61 -17.55 -47.22 15.40
CA THR A 61 -17.90 -47.36 16.82
C THR A 61 -17.05 -46.41 17.65
N GLY A 62 -17.65 -45.30 18.09
CA GLY A 62 -17.03 -44.36 19.03
C GLY A 62 -16.99 -44.89 20.45
N THR A 63 -16.37 -44.13 21.37
CA THR A 63 -16.27 -44.51 22.79
C THR A 63 -17.62 -44.55 23.51
N THR A 64 -18.61 -43.83 22.98
CA THR A 64 -19.95 -43.68 23.59
C THR A 64 -21.08 -44.29 22.75
N GLY A 65 -20.78 -44.96 21.63
CA GLY A 65 -21.80 -45.54 20.75
C GLY A 65 -21.43 -45.52 19.25
N PRO A 66 -22.32 -46.01 18.37
CA PRO A 66 -22.14 -45.90 16.92
C PRO A 66 -22.24 -44.44 16.47
N GLU A 67 -21.32 -44.08 15.57
CA GLU A 67 -21.21 -42.75 14.99
C GLU A 67 -21.27 -42.80 13.46
N SER A 68 -22.05 -41.90 12.89
CA SER A 68 -22.21 -41.70 11.45
C SER A 68 -21.45 -40.47 10.96
N LEU A 69 -20.76 -40.58 9.83
CA LEU A 69 -20.03 -39.45 9.25
C LEU A 69 -21.01 -38.36 8.77
N ILE A 70 -20.70 -37.08 9.04
CA ILE A 70 -21.47 -35.92 8.54
C ILE A 70 -20.65 -35.08 7.59
N LEU A 71 -19.38 -34.83 7.94
CA LEU A 71 -18.49 -33.96 7.18
C LEU A 71 -17.12 -34.62 7.12
N ARG A 72 -16.50 -34.61 5.95
CA ARG A 72 -15.11 -35.01 5.75
C ARG A 72 -14.40 -33.99 4.87
N LEU A 73 -13.36 -33.39 5.42
CA LEU A 73 -12.54 -32.37 4.76
C LEU A 73 -11.10 -32.84 4.65
N VAL A 74 -10.55 -32.79 3.44
CA VAL A 74 -9.14 -33.06 3.16
C VAL A 74 -8.39 -31.74 3.11
N TRP A 75 -7.19 -31.72 3.72
CA TRP A 75 -6.28 -30.58 3.77
C TRP A 75 -4.97 -30.93 3.08
N PRO A 76 -4.92 -30.87 1.73
CA PRO A 76 -3.66 -30.98 1.02
C PRO A 76 -2.76 -29.80 1.41
N LYS A 77 -1.45 -30.04 1.55
CA LYS A 77 -0.53 -28.93 1.73
C LYS A 77 -0.42 -28.17 0.42
N PHE A 78 -0.74 -26.87 0.49
CA PHE A 78 -0.78 -25.97 -0.66
C PHE A 78 0.32 -24.93 -0.50
N ILE A 79 1.29 -24.95 -1.40
CA ILE A 79 2.39 -23.99 -1.43
C ILE A 79 1.95 -22.85 -2.34
N LEU A 80 1.61 -21.70 -1.72
CA LEU A 80 1.12 -20.53 -2.45
C LEU A 80 2.12 -19.99 -3.48
N ASP A 81 3.41 -20.02 -3.15
CA ASP A 81 4.47 -19.41 -3.97
C ASP A 81 4.74 -20.21 -5.27
N ASP A 82 4.68 -21.53 -5.20
CA ASP A 82 4.91 -22.43 -6.34
C ASP A 82 3.61 -22.89 -7.02
N ASN A 83 2.46 -22.44 -6.52
CA ASN A 83 1.13 -22.92 -6.91
C ASN A 83 1.06 -24.45 -6.95
N SER A 84 1.68 -25.12 -5.97
CA SER A 84 1.81 -26.57 -5.94
C SER A 84 0.97 -27.20 -4.84
N VAL A 85 0.45 -28.40 -5.12
CA VAL A 85 -0.32 -29.21 -4.18
C VAL A 85 0.46 -30.49 -3.89
N GLU A 86 0.72 -30.70 -2.62
CA GLU A 86 1.34 -31.91 -2.08
C GLU A 86 0.29 -33.03 -1.96
N LEU A 87 -0.09 -33.60 -3.10
CA LEU A 87 -0.96 -34.78 -3.19
C LEU A 87 -0.66 -35.54 -4.50
N PRO A 88 -0.35 -36.84 -4.45
CA PRO A 88 -0.12 -37.62 -5.66
C PRO A 88 -1.35 -37.65 -6.57
N GLU A 89 -1.11 -37.68 -7.89
CA GLU A 89 -2.16 -37.69 -8.92
C GLU A 89 -3.17 -38.84 -8.72
N ASP A 90 -2.69 -40.04 -8.45
CA ASP A 90 -3.56 -41.22 -8.25
C ASP A 90 -4.46 -41.06 -7.02
N THR A 91 -3.88 -40.67 -5.88
CA THR A 91 -4.61 -40.39 -4.63
C THR A 91 -5.62 -39.27 -4.81
N LYS A 92 -5.24 -38.19 -5.51
CA LYS A 92 -6.16 -37.11 -5.85
C LYS A 92 -7.35 -37.66 -6.63
N ASN A 93 -7.11 -38.42 -7.69
CA ASN A 93 -8.18 -38.94 -8.54
C ASN A 93 -9.12 -39.87 -7.76
N GLN A 94 -8.58 -40.74 -6.91
CA GLN A 94 -9.38 -41.57 -6.00
C GLN A 94 -10.30 -40.73 -5.09
N ILE A 95 -9.77 -39.66 -4.49
CA ILE A 95 -10.55 -38.75 -3.64
C ILE A 95 -11.61 -38.00 -4.45
N LEU A 96 -11.24 -37.44 -5.61
CA LEU A 96 -12.15 -36.67 -6.46
C LEU A 96 -13.32 -37.53 -6.98
N VAL A 97 -13.07 -38.78 -7.38
CA VAL A 97 -14.10 -39.73 -7.81
C VAL A 97 -15.04 -40.05 -6.66
N LYS A 98 -14.51 -40.47 -5.49
CA LYS A 98 -15.34 -40.81 -4.33
C LYS A 98 -16.16 -39.62 -3.83
N PHE A 99 -15.58 -38.42 -3.84
CA PHE A 99 -16.24 -37.20 -3.40
C PHE A 99 -17.11 -36.57 -4.49
N GLY A 100 -17.10 -37.04 -5.74
CA GLY A 100 -17.86 -36.44 -6.84
C GLY A 100 -17.46 -34.99 -7.14
N LEU A 101 -16.15 -34.71 -7.15
CA LEU A 101 -15.58 -33.36 -7.22
C LEU A 101 -14.80 -33.07 -8.50
N GLU A 102 -14.78 -33.97 -9.48
CA GLU A 102 -13.96 -33.84 -10.71
C GLU A 102 -14.26 -32.54 -11.48
N LEU A 103 -15.54 -32.26 -11.74
CA LEU A 103 -15.97 -31.06 -12.46
C LEU A 103 -15.60 -29.78 -11.69
N ALA A 104 -15.81 -29.80 -10.37
CA ALA A 104 -15.45 -28.72 -9.47
C ALA A 104 -13.93 -28.48 -9.43
N TYR A 105 -13.13 -29.56 -9.41
CA TYR A 105 -11.67 -29.52 -9.41
C TYR A 105 -11.13 -28.90 -10.71
N ASN A 106 -11.68 -29.25 -11.86
CA ASN A 106 -11.24 -28.65 -13.12
C ASN A 106 -11.64 -27.16 -13.19
N TYR A 107 -12.86 -26.84 -12.75
CA TYR A 107 -13.38 -25.48 -12.81
C TYR A 107 -12.65 -24.50 -11.89
N PHE A 108 -12.31 -24.85 -10.64
CA PHE A 108 -11.78 -23.85 -9.70
C PHE A 108 -10.47 -23.20 -10.16
N SER A 109 -9.67 -23.90 -10.97
CA SER A 109 -8.42 -23.37 -11.53
C SER A 109 -8.62 -22.15 -12.44
N SER A 110 -9.81 -22.01 -13.03
CA SER A 110 -10.22 -20.86 -13.86
C SER A 110 -10.65 -19.64 -13.03
N CYS A 111 -10.94 -19.82 -11.74
CA CYS A 111 -11.62 -18.81 -10.92
C CYS A 111 -10.66 -18.12 -9.94
N VAL A 112 -10.56 -16.78 -10.04
CA VAL A 112 -9.79 -15.97 -9.09
C VAL A 112 -10.57 -15.74 -7.79
N ALA A 113 -11.83 -15.31 -7.90
CA ALA A 113 -12.72 -15.18 -6.75
C ALA A 113 -14.15 -15.47 -7.21
N GLY A 114 -14.87 -16.30 -6.47
CA GLY A 114 -16.22 -16.68 -6.86
C GLY A 114 -16.77 -17.84 -6.06
N VAL A 115 -18.08 -18.04 -6.18
CA VAL A 115 -18.81 -19.19 -5.63
C VAL A 115 -19.71 -19.73 -6.72
N ASN A 116 -19.84 -21.05 -6.80
CA ASN A 116 -20.70 -21.69 -7.80
C ASN A 116 -21.29 -23.00 -7.27
N ALA A 117 -22.46 -23.37 -7.81
CA ALA A 117 -23.07 -24.69 -7.68
C ALA A 117 -23.00 -25.40 -9.03
N PHE A 118 -22.71 -26.70 -9.00
CA PHE A 118 -22.74 -27.55 -10.19
C PHE A 118 -24.07 -28.27 -10.32
N PRO A 119 -24.39 -28.81 -11.50
CA PRO A 119 -25.58 -29.63 -11.70
C PRO A 119 -25.65 -30.80 -10.72
N GLU A 120 -26.86 -31.13 -10.28
CA GLU A 120 -27.09 -32.23 -9.35
C GLU A 120 -26.99 -33.57 -10.10
N ILE A 121 -26.16 -34.47 -9.56
CA ILE A 121 -25.97 -35.83 -10.06
C ILE A 121 -26.92 -36.74 -9.29
N VAL A 122 -27.93 -37.24 -9.99
CA VAL A 122 -28.92 -38.17 -9.43
C VAL A 122 -28.41 -39.60 -9.59
N LYS A 123 -28.08 -40.26 -8.47
CA LYS A 123 -27.77 -41.69 -8.40
C LYS A 123 -29.01 -42.44 -7.89
N SER A 124 -29.04 -43.77 -8.06
CA SER A 124 -30.19 -44.60 -7.69
C SER A 124 -30.59 -44.45 -6.20
N GLU A 125 -29.60 -44.32 -5.31
CA GLU A 125 -29.81 -44.29 -3.85
C GLU A 125 -29.56 -42.90 -3.23
N ALA A 126 -28.96 -41.98 -3.96
CA ALA A 126 -28.57 -40.68 -3.44
C ALA A 126 -28.53 -39.59 -4.51
N ASN A 127 -28.81 -38.36 -4.12
CA ASN A 127 -28.54 -37.19 -4.93
C ASN A 127 -27.25 -36.52 -4.43
N GLN A 128 -26.37 -36.15 -5.35
CA GLN A 128 -25.11 -35.50 -5.02
C GLN A 128 -24.97 -34.19 -5.78
N GLN A 129 -24.55 -33.13 -5.09
CA GLN A 129 -24.30 -31.84 -5.73
C GLN A 129 -22.99 -31.24 -5.27
N ALA A 130 -22.17 -30.81 -6.22
CA ALA A 130 -20.89 -30.17 -5.97
C ALA A 130 -20.99 -28.64 -5.96
N TYR A 131 -20.01 -28.02 -5.31
CA TYR A 131 -19.89 -26.59 -5.08
C TYR A 131 -18.42 -26.20 -5.09
N THR A 132 -18.15 -24.94 -5.47
CA THR A 132 -16.83 -24.33 -5.41
C THR A 132 -16.89 -22.99 -4.73
N PHE A 133 -15.86 -22.66 -3.95
CA PHE A 133 -15.59 -21.30 -3.49
C PHE A 133 -14.10 -20.99 -3.65
N CYS A 134 -13.80 -19.88 -4.30
CA CYS A 134 -12.44 -19.44 -4.57
C CYS A 134 -12.22 -18.03 -4.01
N TYR A 135 -11.10 -17.85 -3.34
CA TYR A 135 -10.55 -16.56 -2.93
C TYR A 135 -9.03 -16.60 -3.06
N ALA A 136 -8.58 -16.45 -4.29
CA ALA A 136 -7.18 -16.53 -4.62
C ALA A 136 -6.32 -15.39 -4.05
N PRO A 137 -5.04 -15.66 -3.72
CA PRO A 137 -4.38 -16.98 -3.76
C PRO A 137 -4.55 -17.79 -2.45
N LYS A 138 -5.28 -17.27 -1.46
CA LYS A 138 -5.25 -17.78 -0.08
C LYS A 138 -6.09 -19.02 0.17
N LEU A 139 -7.18 -19.16 -0.58
CA LEU A 139 -8.17 -20.21 -0.35
C LEU A 139 -8.82 -20.61 -1.68
N ALA A 140 -8.85 -21.91 -1.94
CA ALA A 140 -9.74 -22.52 -2.92
C ALA A 140 -10.36 -23.76 -2.28
N SER A 141 -11.68 -23.85 -2.28
CA SER A 141 -12.39 -24.98 -1.71
C SER A 141 -13.40 -25.53 -2.69
N ILE A 142 -13.51 -26.85 -2.67
CA ILE A 142 -14.50 -27.60 -3.43
C ILE A 142 -15.14 -28.58 -2.47
N TRP A 143 -16.46 -28.69 -2.51
CA TRP A 143 -17.19 -29.62 -1.68
C TRP A 143 -18.43 -30.14 -2.39
N SER A 144 -18.85 -31.34 -2.02
CA SER A 144 -20.08 -31.95 -2.49
C SER A 144 -20.91 -32.34 -1.29
N HIS A 145 -22.23 -32.32 -1.49
CA HIS A 145 -23.17 -32.76 -0.49
C HIS A 145 -24.00 -33.90 -1.06
N THR A 146 -24.04 -35.02 -0.34
CA THR A 146 -24.76 -36.24 -0.73
C THR A 146 -25.97 -36.41 0.18
N ARG A 147 -27.15 -36.49 -0.44
CA ARG A 147 -28.43 -36.70 0.21
C ARG A 147 -28.93 -38.10 -0.11
N PHE A 148 -29.18 -38.88 0.93
CA PHE A 148 -29.64 -40.25 0.78
C PHE A 148 -31.16 -40.27 0.65
N ARG A 149 -31.66 -41.12 -0.25
CA ARG A 149 -33.09 -41.38 -0.38
C ARG A 149 -33.51 -42.47 0.62
N PRO A 150 -34.78 -42.51 1.04
CA PRO A 150 -35.31 -43.65 1.78
C PRO A 150 -35.08 -44.96 0.97
N PRO A 151 -34.69 -46.08 1.61
CA PRO A 151 -34.83 -46.40 3.04
C PRO A 151 -33.61 -46.07 3.93
N SER A 152 -32.50 -45.59 3.37
CA SER A 152 -31.30 -45.22 4.14
C SER A 152 -31.55 -43.96 4.98
N LEU A 153 -31.95 -44.12 6.24
CA LEU A 153 -32.32 -43.07 7.18
C LEU A 153 -31.10 -42.34 7.80
N ARG A 154 -30.07 -42.02 7.00
CA ARG A 154 -28.83 -41.40 7.49
C ARG A 154 -28.75 -39.90 7.17
N PRO A 155 -28.07 -39.09 8.01
CA PRO A 155 -27.83 -37.68 7.72
C PRO A 155 -27.09 -37.50 6.39
N GLY A 156 -27.33 -36.37 5.73
CA GLY A 156 -26.58 -36.01 4.52
C GLY A 156 -25.09 -35.86 4.82
N VAL A 157 -24.24 -36.36 3.94
CA VAL A 157 -22.78 -36.34 4.12
C VAL A 157 -22.17 -35.29 3.20
N THR A 158 -21.32 -34.44 3.75
CA THR A 158 -20.57 -33.43 3.01
C THR A 158 -19.11 -33.85 2.88
N TYR A 159 -18.61 -33.90 1.66
CA TYR A 159 -17.21 -34.21 1.36
C TYR A 159 -16.54 -32.98 0.77
N GLY A 160 -15.32 -32.64 1.18
CA GLY A 160 -14.63 -31.48 0.65
C GLY A 160 -13.12 -31.61 0.59
N MET A 161 -12.53 -30.88 -0.34
CA MET A 161 -11.11 -30.65 -0.46
C MET A 161 -10.86 -29.14 -0.37
N ILE A 162 -10.03 -28.73 0.59
CA ILE A 162 -9.75 -27.31 0.85
C ILE A 162 -8.26 -27.06 0.66
N LEU A 163 -7.93 -26.28 -0.35
CA LEU A 163 -6.58 -25.77 -0.65
C LEU A 163 -6.45 -24.41 0.01
N ALA A 164 -5.75 -24.37 1.15
CA ALA A 164 -5.56 -23.14 1.92
C ALA A 164 -4.17 -23.11 2.54
N GLY A 165 -3.65 -21.89 2.78
CA GLY A 165 -2.42 -21.70 3.54
C GLY A 165 -2.55 -22.17 4.99
N ASP A 166 -1.42 -22.43 5.66
CA ASP A 166 -1.39 -22.96 7.03
C ASP A 166 -2.18 -22.12 8.04
N LYS A 167 -2.15 -20.80 7.87
CA LYS A 167 -2.89 -19.84 8.71
C LYS A 167 -4.39 -20.03 8.57
N GLU A 168 -4.89 -20.05 7.34
CA GLU A 168 -6.31 -20.24 7.02
C GLU A 168 -6.80 -21.63 7.46
N GLN A 169 -6.00 -22.69 7.24
CA GLN A 169 -6.30 -24.03 7.74
C GLN A 169 -6.43 -24.06 9.27
N HIS A 170 -5.52 -23.40 9.99
CA HIS A 170 -5.56 -23.34 11.44
C HIS A 170 -6.85 -22.68 11.95
N TYR A 171 -7.27 -21.56 11.36
CA TYR A 171 -8.53 -20.91 11.75
C TYR A 171 -9.75 -21.79 11.47
N LEU A 172 -9.84 -22.42 10.30
CA LEU A 172 -10.95 -23.30 9.95
C LEU A 172 -11.04 -24.51 10.91
N LYS A 173 -9.91 -25.16 11.19
CA LYS A 173 -9.84 -26.27 12.16
C LYS A 173 -10.24 -25.83 13.57
N LYS A 174 -9.82 -24.63 13.98
CA LYS A 174 -10.22 -24.04 15.27
C LYS A 174 -11.74 -23.84 15.36
N PHE A 175 -12.39 -23.40 14.27
CA PHE A 175 -13.85 -23.25 14.23
C PHE A 175 -14.59 -24.59 14.20
N LEU A 176 -14.05 -25.60 13.51
CA LEU A 176 -14.59 -26.95 13.54
C LEU A 176 -14.50 -27.58 14.95
N LYS A 177 -13.39 -27.35 15.66
CA LYS A 177 -13.17 -27.79 17.05
C LYS A 177 -13.86 -26.89 18.10
N SER A 178 -14.85 -26.07 17.71
CA SER A 178 -15.48 -25.08 18.60
C SER A 178 -15.87 -25.66 19.97
N LYS A 179 -15.64 -24.89 21.05
CA LYS A 179 -16.03 -25.26 22.42
C LYS A 179 -17.53 -25.47 22.57
N SER A 180 -18.31 -24.67 21.83
CA SER A 180 -19.74 -24.88 21.65
C SER A 180 -19.88 -25.81 20.45
N LYS A 181 -20.20 -27.09 20.70
CA LYS A 181 -20.39 -28.09 19.64
C LYS A 181 -21.43 -27.58 18.63
N TRP A 182 -21.23 -27.90 17.35
CA TRP A 182 -22.20 -27.57 16.31
C TRP A 182 -23.45 -28.43 16.44
N SER A 183 -24.62 -27.87 16.16
CA SER A 183 -25.85 -28.66 16.08
C SER A 183 -25.80 -29.56 14.83
N LEU A 184 -26.43 -30.74 14.91
CA LEU A 184 -26.51 -31.68 13.79
C LEU A 184 -27.14 -31.03 12.55
N SER A 185 -28.23 -30.27 12.73
CA SER A 185 -28.93 -29.57 11.66
C SER A 185 -28.02 -28.56 10.94
N THR A 186 -27.16 -27.84 11.67
CA THR A 186 -26.21 -26.89 11.06
C THR A 186 -25.04 -27.60 10.39
N ALA A 187 -24.44 -28.61 11.05
CA ALA A 187 -23.25 -29.30 10.56
C ALA A 187 -23.51 -30.21 9.35
N SER A 188 -24.70 -30.80 9.27
CA SER A 188 -25.12 -31.67 8.16
C SER A 188 -25.64 -30.91 6.94
N HIS A 189 -25.82 -29.60 7.05
CA HIS A 189 -26.37 -28.79 5.97
C HIS A 189 -25.37 -28.62 4.81
N ALA A 190 -25.85 -28.68 3.56
CA ALA A 190 -25.03 -28.57 2.35
C ALA A 190 -24.18 -27.28 2.27
N MET A 191 -24.69 -26.19 2.87
CA MET A 191 -24.04 -24.88 2.89
C MET A 191 -23.15 -24.67 4.12
N PHE A 192 -22.96 -25.67 4.98
CA PHE A 192 -22.12 -25.54 6.17
C PHE A 192 -20.67 -25.13 5.85
N PRO A 193 -20.00 -25.67 4.80
CA PRO A 193 -18.67 -25.17 4.41
C PRO A 193 -18.67 -23.69 4.01
N ALA A 194 -19.66 -23.24 3.22
CA ALA A 194 -19.81 -21.84 2.84
C ALA A 194 -20.00 -20.93 4.08
N PHE A 195 -20.80 -21.38 5.04
CA PHE A 195 -20.98 -20.69 6.31
C PHE A 195 -19.68 -20.61 7.13
N LEU A 196 -18.88 -21.67 7.19
CA LEU A 196 -17.57 -21.66 7.86
C LEU A 196 -16.59 -20.67 7.22
N PHE A 197 -16.52 -20.62 5.89
CA PHE A 197 -15.69 -19.64 5.18
C PHE A 197 -16.17 -18.22 5.47
N ALA A 198 -17.49 -18.01 5.49
CA ALA A 198 -18.06 -16.71 5.82
C ALA A 198 -17.74 -16.25 7.25
N PHE A 199 -17.77 -17.18 8.20
CA PHE A 199 -17.40 -16.94 9.59
C PHE A 199 -15.90 -16.61 9.73
N MET A 200 -15.03 -17.35 9.05
CA MET A 200 -13.59 -17.08 9.04
C MET A 200 -13.27 -15.71 8.48
N PHE A 201 -13.84 -15.35 7.32
CA PHE A 201 -13.60 -14.05 6.68
C PHE A 201 -14.08 -12.88 7.55
N HIS A 202 -15.20 -13.02 8.26
CA HIS A 202 -15.63 -12.02 9.24
C HIS A 202 -14.56 -11.76 10.30
N GLY A 203 -14.00 -12.82 10.89
CA GLY A 203 -12.96 -12.70 11.90
C GLY A 203 -11.68 -12.06 11.36
N GLU A 204 -11.27 -12.42 10.14
CA GLU A 204 -10.09 -11.82 9.51
C GLU A 204 -10.28 -10.33 9.19
N ILE A 205 -11.45 -9.94 8.68
CA ILE A 205 -11.80 -8.55 8.38
C ILE A 205 -11.72 -7.72 9.66
N GLU A 206 -12.34 -8.19 10.74
CA GLU A 206 -12.39 -7.49 12.02
C GLU A 206 -11.02 -7.33 12.65
N VAL A 207 -10.22 -8.41 12.71
CA VAL A 207 -8.85 -8.35 13.24
C VAL A 207 -8.01 -7.38 12.43
N THR A 208 -8.11 -7.41 11.09
CA THR A 208 -7.35 -6.52 10.22
C THR A 208 -7.74 -5.06 10.45
N GLN A 209 -9.04 -4.75 10.48
CA GLN A 209 -9.52 -3.40 10.72
C GLN A 209 -9.10 -2.87 12.09
N ASN A 210 -9.25 -3.66 13.15
CA ASN A 210 -8.90 -3.24 14.51
C ASN A 210 -7.40 -3.03 14.68
N ASN A 211 -6.55 -3.84 14.04
CA ASN A 211 -5.10 -3.69 14.10
C ASN A 211 -4.60 -2.40 13.40
N MET A 212 -5.37 -1.82 12.47
CA MET A 212 -4.99 -0.58 11.77
C MET A 212 -5.35 0.68 12.57
N LYS A 213 -6.43 0.65 13.38
CA LYS A 213 -6.96 1.82 14.10
C LYS A 213 -5.90 2.58 14.92
N PRO A 214 -5.05 1.92 15.74
CA PRO A 214 -4.06 2.63 16.55
C PRO A 214 -3.00 3.35 15.70
N GLY A 215 -2.55 2.71 14.60
CA GLY A 215 -1.56 3.31 13.70
C GLY A 215 -2.11 4.54 12.97
N ILE A 216 -3.37 4.49 12.52
CA ILE A 216 -4.04 5.65 11.92
C ILE A 216 -4.14 6.79 12.94
N GLN A 217 -4.57 6.51 14.17
CA GLN A 217 -4.68 7.49 15.25
C GLN A 217 -3.33 8.13 15.62
N GLN A 218 -2.23 7.37 15.59
CA GLN A 218 -0.89 7.90 15.84
C GLN A 218 -0.47 8.90 14.76
N ILE A 219 -0.73 8.59 13.48
CA ILE A 219 -0.40 9.51 12.38
C ILE A 219 -1.27 10.77 12.46
N GLU A 220 -2.56 10.60 12.71
CA GLU A 220 -3.52 11.68 12.97
C GLU A 220 -3.08 12.63 14.10
N ALA A 221 -2.61 12.07 15.22
CA ALA A 221 -2.09 12.84 16.33
C ALA A 221 -0.78 13.58 15.98
N ARG A 222 0.06 12.99 15.12
CA ARG A 222 1.28 13.64 14.61
C ARG A 222 0.98 14.76 13.63
N THR A 223 0.00 14.58 12.74
CA THR A 223 -0.37 15.63 11.78
C THR A 223 -1.09 16.80 12.47
N GLY A 224 -1.78 16.53 13.59
CA GLY A 224 -2.54 17.51 14.34
C GLY A 224 -3.87 17.89 13.67
N TYR A 225 -4.35 17.08 12.71
CA TYR A 225 -5.59 17.31 11.96
C TYR A 225 -6.75 16.40 12.41
N SER A 226 -6.66 15.80 13.60
CA SER A 226 -7.68 14.87 14.12
C SER A 226 -8.52 15.41 15.28
N ASP A 227 -8.12 16.51 15.92
CA ASP A 227 -8.89 17.09 17.02
C ASP A 227 -8.56 18.57 17.19
N PHE A 228 -9.57 19.42 17.43
CA PHE A 228 -9.40 20.86 17.69
C PHE A 228 -8.56 21.14 18.95
N LYS A 229 -8.41 20.14 19.85
CA LYS A 229 -7.68 20.25 21.11
C LYS A 229 -6.23 19.78 21.06
N THR A 230 -5.79 19.11 19.99
CA THR A 230 -4.44 18.56 19.95
C THR A 230 -3.47 19.63 19.45
N ALA A 231 -2.67 20.20 20.36
CA ALA A 231 -1.56 21.07 19.99
C ALA A 231 -0.64 20.32 19.00
N ARG A 232 -0.31 20.94 17.86
CA ARG A 232 0.63 20.39 16.87
C ARG A 232 1.91 19.97 17.60
N LYS A 233 2.16 18.66 17.70
CA LYS A 233 3.53 18.18 17.99
C LYS A 233 4.35 18.51 16.74
N HIS A 234 5.49 19.18 16.93
CA HIS A 234 6.32 19.62 15.81
C HIS A 234 6.71 18.43 14.93
N ILE A 235 6.24 18.43 13.68
CA ILE A 235 6.59 17.40 12.69
C ILE A 235 7.95 17.77 12.12
N ALA A 236 8.93 16.86 12.25
CA ALA A 236 10.21 17.03 11.57
C ALA A 236 10.00 16.86 10.06
N ALA A 237 10.55 17.76 9.26
CA ALA A 237 10.45 17.77 7.79
C ALA A 237 10.78 16.42 7.13
N GLY A 238 11.64 15.60 7.74
CA GLY A 238 12.04 14.27 7.27
C GLY A 238 11.00 13.14 7.52
N GLU A 239 10.06 13.31 8.44
CA GLU A 239 9.08 12.27 8.79
C GLU A 239 7.84 12.26 7.88
N LEU A 240 7.56 13.34 7.15
CA LEU A 240 6.33 13.45 6.35
C LEU A 240 6.22 12.38 5.27
N GLY A 241 7.33 12.03 4.62
CA GLY A 241 7.38 10.97 3.61
C GLY A 241 7.05 9.59 4.19
N THR A 242 7.58 9.26 5.38
CA THR A 242 7.34 7.97 6.03
C THR A 242 5.90 7.87 6.54
N LEU A 243 5.35 8.95 7.10
CA LEU A 243 3.94 9.01 7.51
C LEU A 243 3.00 8.86 6.31
N SER A 244 3.29 9.51 5.17
CA SER A 244 2.51 9.36 3.93
C SER A 244 2.54 7.93 3.39
N ALA A 245 3.71 7.29 3.39
CA ALA A 245 3.86 5.89 3.00
C ALA A 245 3.06 4.95 3.91
N GLN A 246 3.10 5.16 5.24
CA GLN A 246 2.32 4.37 6.19
C GLN A 246 0.80 4.54 5.98
N MET A 247 0.34 5.79 5.79
CA MET A 247 -1.08 6.07 5.57
C MET A 247 -1.59 5.46 4.26
N SER A 248 -0.78 5.52 3.19
CA SER A 248 -1.05 4.82 1.93
C SER A 248 -1.08 3.31 2.12
N GLY A 249 -0.20 2.76 2.97
CA GLY A 249 -0.22 1.35 3.35
C GLY A 249 -1.53 0.92 4.04
N PHE A 250 -2.09 1.77 4.91
CA PHE A 250 -3.42 1.52 5.48
C PHE A 250 -4.52 1.56 4.43
N ALA A 251 -4.48 2.48 3.46
CA ALA A 251 -5.43 2.53 2.36
C ALA A 251 -5.42 1.23 1.53
N VAL A 252 -4.24 0.70 1.19
CA VAL A 252 -4.10 -0.57 0.46
C VAL A 252 -4.67 -1.74 1.27
N ARG A 253 -4.41 -1.79 2.58
CA ARG A 253 -4.97 -2.84 3.46
C ARG A 253 -6.49 -2.76 3.57
N LEU A 254 -7.06 -1.54 3.62
CA LEU A 254 -8.52 -1.33 3.60
C LEU A 254 -9.13 -1.76 2.26
N ALA A 255 -8.48 -1.48 1.13
CA ALA A 255 -8.92 -1.94 -0.19
C ALA A 255 -8.86 -3.48 -0.32
N SER A 256 -7.82 -4.11 0.22
CA SER A 256 -7.73 -5.58 0.30
C SER A 256 -8.85 -6.18 1.15
N THR A 257 -9.20 -5.51 2.25
CA THR A 257 -10.32 -5.89 3.12
C THR A 257 -11.66 -5.70 2.41
N GLU A 258 -11.83 -4.65 1.60
CA GLU A 258 -13.02 -4.43 0.78
C GLU A 258 -13.23 -5.57 -0.24
N ARG A 259 -12.15 -6.06 -0.86
CA ARG A 259 -12.25 -7.22 -1.76
C ARG A 259 -12.79 -8.45 -1.04
N LYS A 260 -12.34 -8.70 0.20
CA LYS A 260 -12.88 -9.80 1.04
C LYS A 260 -14.34 -9.59 1.39
N ASP A 261 -14.68 -8.38 1.84
CA ASP A 261 -16.03 -7.94 2.19
C ASP A 261 -17.02 -8.18 1.04
N LYS A 262 -16.67 -7.74 -0.17
CA LYS A 262 -17.47 -7.99 -1.40
C LYS A 262 -17.58 -9.48 -1.75
N THR A 263 -16.49 -10.24 -1.61
CA THR A 263 -16.50 -11.69 -1.88
C THR A 263 -17.40 -12.42 -0.88
N LEU A 264 -17.33 -12.02 0.39
CA LEU A 264 -18.14 -12.54 1.47
C LEU A 264 -19.63 -12.20 1.28
N GLN A 265 -19.92 -10.98 0.85
CA GLN A 265 -21.28 -10.59 0.47
C GLN A 265 -21.84 -11.53 -0.61
N LYS A 266 -21.08 -11.78 -1.68
CA LYS A 266 -21.48 -12.70 -2.75
C LYS A 266 -21.62 -14.15 -2.29
N LEU A 267 -20.79 -14.61 -1.36
CA LEU A 267 -20.94 -15.92 -0.74
C LEU A 267 -22.25 -16.03 0.06
N LEU A 268 -22.58 -15.02 0.88
CA LEU A 268 -23.82 -15.02 1.67
C LEU A 268 -25.07 -14.89 0.79
N GLU A 269 -25.02 -14.06 -0.27
CA GLU A 269 -26.08 -13.96 -1.28
C GLU A 269 -26.31 -15.32 -1.97
N PHE A 270 -25.22 -16.01 -2.34
CA PHE A 270 -25.29 -17.34 -2.91
C PHE A 270 -25.96 -18.33 -1.96
N VAL A 271 -25.54 -18.38 -0.68
CA VAL A 271 -26.15 -19.28 0.31
C VAL A 271 -27.64 -18.99 0.46
N GLN A 272 -28.05 -17.72 0.49
CA GLN A 272 -29.47 -17.36 0.54
C GLN A 272 -30.26 -17.81 -0.69
N GLN A 273 -29.67 -17.67 -1.88
CA GLN A 273 -30.29 -18.15 -3.11
C GLN A 273 -30.45 -19.68 -3.09
N ARG A 274 -29.50 -20.41 -2.51
CA ARG A 274 -29.61 -21.88 -2.36
C ARG A 274 -30.69 -22.26 -1.35
N LEU A 275 -30.82 -21.52 -0.26
CA LEU A 275 -31.86 -21.72 0.74
C LEU A 275 -33.26 -21.39 0.20
N SER A 276 -33.41 -20.35 -0.64
CA SER A 276 -34.71 -19.99 -1.23
C SER A 276 -35.22 -20.98 -2.27
N LEU A 277 -34.32 -21.74 -2.91
CA LEU A 277 -34.68 -22.85 -3.79
C LEU A 277 -35.29 -24.05 -3.04
N GLY A 278 -35.24 -24.07 -1.70
CA GLY A 278 -35.98 -25.02 -0.87
C GLY A 278 -35.61 -26.48 -1.11
N GLN A 279 -34.36 -26.75 -1.49
CA GLN A 279 -33.95 -28.09 -1.91
C GLN A 279 -33.65 -29.02 -0.73
N SER A 280 -33.62 -28.57 0.53
CA SER A 280 -33.28 -29.46 1.64
C SER A 280 -34.44 -30.38 2.02
N SER A 281 -34.08 -31.56 2.54
CA SER A 281 -35.05 -32.50 3.11
C SER A 281 -35.51 -32.10 4.52
N ASN A 282 -34.89 -31.08 5.14
CA ASN A 282 -35.14 -30.68 6.52
C ASN A 282 -35.40 -29.16 6.62
N PRO A 283 -36.67 -28.72 6.69
CA PRO A 283 -37.02 -27.30 6.72
C PRO A 283 -36.49 -26.57 7.96
N GLU A 284 -36.34 -27.27 9.10
CA GLU A 284 -35.78 -26.69 10.32
C GLU A 284 -34.29 -26.35 10.14
N ALA A 285 -33.54 -27.21 9.44
CA ALA A 285 -32.13 -26.95 9.13
C ALA A 285 -31.96 -25.75 8.18
N ASP A 286 -32.86 -25.61 7.20
CA ASP A 286 -32.87 -24.44 6.31
C ASP A 286 -33.18 -23.15 7.06
N GLU A 287 -34.16 -23.16 7.96
CA GLU A 287 -34.52 -22.00 8.78
C GLU A 287 -33.37 -21.59 9.70
N LEU A 288 -32.75 -22.56 10.37
CA LEU A 288 -31.59 -22.33 11.23
C LEU A 288 -30.40 -21.74 10.44
N MET A 289 -30.09 -22.31 9.28
CA MET A 289 -29.03 -21.80 8.41
C MET A 289 -29.35 -20.39 7.90
N LYS A 290 -30.61 -20.11 7.54
CA LYS A 290 -31.07 -18.77 7.14
C LYS A 290 -30.89 -17.75 8.27
N ASN A 291 -31.18 -18.12 9.51
CA ASN A 291 -30.96 -17.28 10.68
C ASN A 291 -29.47 -17.00 10.91
N HIS A 292 -28.61 -18.02 10.83
CA HIS A 292 -27.16 -17.86 10.94
C HIS A 292 -26.58 -16.93 9.86
N VAL A 293 -26.98 -17.13 8.61
CA VAL A 293 -26.57 -16.29 7.47
C VAL A 293 -27.08 -14.86 7.64
N GLY A 294 -28.32 -14.68 8.12
CA GLY A 294 -28.88 -13.35 8.39
C GLY A 294 -28.11 -12.56 9.44
N VAL A 295 -27.61 -13.22 10.49
CA VAL A 295 -26.73 -12.58 11.48
C VAL A 295 -25.41 -12.14 10.84
N LEU A 296 -24.78 -13.02 10.04
CA LEU A 296 -23.54 -12.68 9.34
C LEU A 296 -23.73 -11.55 8.33
N GLN A 297 -24.85 -11.48 7.62
CA GLN A 297 -25.12 -10.36 6.70
C GLN A 297 -25.26 -9.02 7.43
N LYS A 298 -26.01 -8.98 8.53
CA LYS A 298 -26.14 -7.76 9.35
C LYS A 298 -24.77 -7.32 9.88
N ARG A 299 -23.95 -8.27 10.34
CA ARG A 299 -22.59 -7.99 10.81
C ARG A 299 -21.70 -7.45 9.68
N LEU A 300 -21.78 -8.04 8.49
CA LEU A 300 -21.03 -7.59 7.32
C LEU A 300 -21.37 -6.14 6.94
N MET A 301 -22.66 -5.78 6.94
CA MET A 301 -23.10 -4.41 6.68
C MET A 301 -22.49 -3.40 7.66
N MET A 302 -22.44 -3.75 8.96
CA MET A 302 -21.79 -2.91 9.97
C MET A 302 -20.28 -2.81 9.75
N GLN A 303 -19.61 -3.92 9.42
CA GLN A 303 -18.17 -3.93 9.12
C GLN A 303 -17.83 -3.11 7.86
N ALA A 304 -18.71 -3.12 6.86
CA ALA A 304 -18.57 -2.33 5.63
C ALA A 304 -18.71 -0.83 5.93
N MET A 305 -19.67 -0.43 6.78
CA MET A 305 -19.84 0.95 7.23
C MET A 305 -18.58 1.45 7.97
N ASP A 306 -18.07 0.68 8.93
CA ASP A 306 -16.84 1.02 9.68
C ASP A 306 -15.61 1.13 8.77
N ARG A 307 -15.52 0.24 7.77
CA ARG A 307 -14.47 0.28 6.76
C ARG A 307 -14.51 1.57 5.95
N GLU A 308 -15.69 1.95 5.45
CA GLU A 308 -15.89 3.16 4.64
C GLU A 308 -15.54 4.42 5.45
N TYR A 309 -15.99 4.49 6.70
CA TYR A 309 -15.62 5.57 7.61
C TYR A 309 -14.09 5.67 7.79
N THR A 310 -13.43 4.54 8.04
CA THR A 310 -11.98 4.50 8.21
C THR A 310 -11.23 4.87 6.93
N LEU A 311 -11.72 4.42 5.77
CA LEU A 311 -11.14 4.77 4.48
C LEU A 311 -11.23 6.28 4.20
N LYS A 312 -12.37 6.91 4.50
CA LYS A 312 -12.52 8.37 4.39
C LYS A 312 -11.51 9.11 5.26
N ARG A 313 -11.31 8.67 6.51
CA ARG A 313 -10.30 9.25 7.41
C ARG A 313 -8.88 9.13 6.86
N VAL A 314 -8.52 7.94 6.38
CA VAL A 314 -7.22 7.69 5.75
C VAL A 314 -7.01 8.60 4.55
N GLN A 315 -8.01 8.76 3.67
CA GLN A 315 -7.93 9.63 2.50
C GLN A 315 -7.71 11.10 2.87
N ILE A 316 -8.49 11.61 3.84
CA ILE A 316 -8.33 12.98 4.35
C ILE A 316 -6.91 13.20 4.87
N GLN A 317 -6.34 12.23 5.59
CA GLN A 317 -4.99 12.33 6.12
C GLN A 317 -3.90 12.25 5.04
N ILE A 318 -4.11 11.46 3.98
CA ILE A 318 -3.21 11.47 2.80
C ILE A 318 -3.19 12.86 2.17
N ASP A 319 -4.35 13.49 1.98
CA ASP A 319 -4.45 14.81 1.37
C ASP A 319 -3.76 15.87 2.26
N VAL A 320 -3.96 15.81 3.57
CA VAL A 320 -3.26 16.66 4.56
C VAL A 320 -1.73 16.49 4.44
N LEU A 321 -1.24 15.25 4.42
CA LEU A 321 0.19 14.96 4.33
C LEU A 321 0.79 15.48 3.01
N ASN A 322 0.09 15.31 1.89
CA ASN A 322 0.52 15.83 0.60
C ASN A 322 0.60 17.36 0.60
N ASN A 323 -0.36 18.04 1.21
CA ASN A 323 -0.33 19.49 1.38
C ASN A 323 0.85 19.96 2.25
N LEU A 324 1.12 19.26 3.36
CA LEU A 324 2.27 19.56 4.23
C LEU A 324 3.62 19.34 3.53
N ILE A 325 3.74 18.28 2.72
CA ILE A 325 4.93 18.01 1.90
C ILE A 325 5.14 19.14 0.89
N SER A 326 4.08 19.56 0.20
CA SER A 326 4.11 20.65 -0.78
C SER A 326 4.50 21.99 -0.15
N GLU A 327 3.95 22.30 1.04
CA GLU A 327 4.32 23.48 1.83
C GLU A 327 5.81 23.47 2.16
N ASN A 328 6.33 22.33 2.66
CA ASN A 328 7.73 22.17 3.03
C ASN A 328 8.69 22.31 1.82
N TYR A 329 8.34 21.74 0.67
CA TYR A 329 9.12 21.92 -0.55
C TYR A 329 9.09 23.37 -1.04
N SER A 330 7.95 24.05 -0.95
CA SER A 330 7.84 25.46 -1.31
C SER A 330 8.74 26.33 -0.43
N LEU A 331 8.77 26.08 0.88
CA LEU A 331 9.67 26.77 1.83
C LEU A 331 11.14 26.47 1.55
N SER A 332 11.49 25.21 1.28
CA SER A 332 12.86 24.81 0.94
C SER A 332 13.35 25.50 -0.34
N ASN A 333 12.51 25.49 -1.38
CA ASN A 333 12.79 26.18 -2.65
C ASN A 333 12.92 27.69 -2.46
N TYR A 334 12.12 28.29 -1.58
CA TYR A 334 12.24 29.71 -1.24
C TYR A 334 13.59 30.01 -0.57
N ILE A 335 14.03 29.20 0.39
CA ILE A 335 15.34 29.36 1.05
C ILE A 335 16.48 29.21 0.04
N ILE A 336 16.41 28.18 -0.82
CA ILE A 336 17.40 27.95 -1.89
C ILE A 336 17.41 29.13 -2.87
N SER A 337 16.26 29.71 -3.21
CA SER A 337 16.18 30.89 -4.07
C SER A 337 16.88 32.10 -3.44
N ILE A 338 16.66 32.34 -2.15
CA ILE A 338 17.34 33.42 -1.41
C ILE A 338 18.85 33.20 -1.33
N SER A 339 19.31 31.98 -1.03
CA SER A 339 20.75 31.68 -1.00
C SER A 339 21.36 31.83 -2.39
N THR A 340 20.69 31.35 -3.45
CA THR A 340 21.13 31.50 -4.83
C THR A 340 21.21 32.97 -5.25
N LEU A 341 20.26 33.82 -4.82
CA LEU A 341 20.31 35.26 -5.07
C LEU A 341 21.52 35.91 -4.38
N ARG A 342 21.83 35.51 -3.15
CA ARG A 342 23.01 35.99 -2.42
C ARG A 342 24.29 35.53 -3.10
N ASP A 343 24.39 34.28 -3.50
CA ASP A 343 25.56 33.73 -4.19
C ASP A 343 25.76 34.40 -5.55
N ALA A 344 24.67 34.68 -6.28
CA ALA A 344 24.71 35.45 -7.51
C ALA A 344 25.18 36.90 -7.28
N ALA A 345 24.82 37.54 -6.16
CA ALA A 345 25.33 38.86 -5.81
C ALA A 345 26.84 38.82 -5.54
N SER A 346 27.31 37.84 -4.76
CA SER A 346 28.75 37.62 -4.52
C SER A 346 29.52 37.33 -5.81
N MET A 347 28.96 36.52 -6.70
CA MET A 347 29.56 36.19 -8.00
C MET A 347 29.70 37.44 -8.88
N LYS A 348 28.70 38.33 -8.86
CA LYS A 348 28.80 39.63 -9.55
C LYS A 348 29.92 40.49 -8.97
N THR A 349 30.04 40.56 -7.64
CA THR A 349 31.12 41.33 -7.00
C THR A 349 32.51 40.81 -7.38
N LEU A 350 32.71 39.48 -7.38
CA LEU A 350 33.99 38.90 -7.79
C LEU A 350 34.29 39.19 -9.27
N ALA A 351 33.28 39.11 -10.14
CA ALA A 351 33.43 39.49 -11.54
C ALA A 351 33.81 40.96 -11.71
N PHE A 352 33.26 41.88 -10.91
CA PHE A 352 33.68 43.28 -10.91
C PHE A 352 35.14 43.45 -10.47
N VAL A 353 35.57 42.72 -9.43
CA VAL A 353 36.95 42.76 -8.95
C VAL A 353 37.92 42.22 -10.00
N THR A 354 37.63 41.08 -10.63
CA THR A 354 38.49 40.52 -11.68
C THR A 354 38.56 41.44 -12.89
N MET A 355 37.45 42.03 -13.28
CA MET A 355 37.38 42.98 -14.39
C MET A 355 38.22 44.25 -14.17
N PHE A 356 38.37 44.67 -12.91
CA PHE A 356 39.25 45.76 -12.52
C PHE A 356 40.74 45.38 -12.58
N PHE A 357 41.11 44.20 -12.06
CA PHE A 357 42.52 43.78 -11.99
C PHE A 357 43.08 43.18 -13.29
N LEU A 358 42.24 42.55 -14.11
CA LEU A 358 42.69 41.82 -15.30
C LEU A 358 43.46 42.70 -16.31
N PRO A 359 43.02 43.93 -16.65
CA PRO A 359 43.77 44.80 -17.56
C PRO A 359 45.12 45.24 -16.99
N GLY A 360 45.18 45.59 -15.70
CA GLY A 360 46.41 46.01 -15.05
C GLY A 360 47.45 44.88 -14.95
N SER A 361 47.01 43.66 -14.60
CA SER A 361 47.87 42.49 -14.56
C SER A 361 48.42 42.12 -15.95
N PHE A 362 47.59 42.21 -16.99
CA PHE A 362 48.02 41.94 -18.37
C PHE A 362 49.10 42.92 -18.84
N ILE A 363 48.89 44.21 -18.61
CA ILE A 363 49.85 45.25 -18.99
C ILE A 363 51.14 45.14 -18.17
N SER A 364 51.05 44.81 -16.87
CA SER A 364 52.22 44.54 -16.02
C SER A 364 53.05 43.37 -16.54
N ALA A 365 52.41 42.26 -16.93
CA ALA A 365 53.09 41.12 -17.53
C ALA A 365 53.73 41.45 -18.89
N LEU A 366 53.07 42.27 -19.71
CA LEU A 366 53.60 42.73 -20.99
C LEU A 366 54.82 43.63 -20.82
N PHE A 367 54.86 44.48 -19.78
CA PHE A 367 56.04 45.28 -19.44
C PHE A 367 57.16 44.48 -18.76
N SER A 368 56.84 43.31 -18.18
CA SER A 368 57.81 42.40 -17.57
C SER A 368 58.50 41.47 -18.57
N THR A 369 58.04 41.42 -19.83
CA THR A 369 58.68 40.64 -20.89
C THR A 369 59.73 41.49 -21.61
N ASP A 370 60.86 40.89 -22.00
CA ASP A 370 61.99 41.56 -22.67
C ASP A 370 61.69 42.04 -24.11
N LEU A 371 60.41 42.22 -24.44
CA LEU A 371 59.94 42.59 -25.78
C LEU A 371 60.22 44.07 -26.12
N PHE A 372 60.63 44.86 -25.13
CA PHE A 372 60.95 46.27 -25.27
C PHE A 372 62.37 46.54 -24.77
N ASP A 373 63.23 47.01 -25.66
CA ASP A 373 64.60 47.43 -25.33
C ASP A 373 64.56 48.81 -24.66
N TRP A 374 64.61 48.82 -23.33
CA TRP A 374 64.50 50.04 -22.52
C TRP A 374 65.85 50.69 -22.20
N ASP A 375 66.96 50.10 -22.67
CA ASP A 375 68.32 50.52 -22.32
C ASP A 375 68.79 51.76 -23.12
N SER A 376 67.95 52.29 -24.02
CA SER A 376 68.26 53.47 -24.82
C SER A 376 67.86 54.81 -24.17
N VAL A 377 67.52 54.86 -22.88
CA VAL A 377 67.20 56.12 -22.15
C VAL A 377 68.21 56.37 -21.04
N GLN A 378 69.44 56.65 -21.43
CA GLN A 378 70.42 57.34 -20.58
C GLN A 378 70.16 58.84 -20.59
N GLY A 379 69.90 59.40 -19.41
CA GLY A 379 69.83 60.83 -19.14
C GLY A 379 69.99 61.09 -17.64
N ASP A 380 71.11 61.73 -17.29
CA ASP A 380 71.65 61.99 -15.96
C ASP A 380 70.69 62.59 -14.92
N GLY A 381 71.03 62.35 -13.64
CA GLY A 381 70.55 63.17 -12.51
C GLY A 381 70.06 62.33 -11.34
N GLY A 382 70.82 62.34 -10.24
CA GLY A 382 70.45 61.68 -8.99
C GLY A 382 69.40 62.47 -8.22
N ASP A 383 68.33 61.81 -7.84
CA ASP A 383 67.55 62.17 -6.65
C ASP A 383 66.94 60.91 -6.05
N ILE A 384 66.95 60.85 -4.72
CA ILE A 384 66.45 59.73 -3.92
C ILE A 384 64.94 59.93 -3.79
N GLY A 385 64.25 59.64 -4.88
CA GLY A 385 62.81 59.60 -4.99
C GLY A 385 62.53 58.85 -6.29
N VAL A 386 61.88 57.69 -6.20
CA VAL A 386 61.56 56.76 -7.31
C VAL A 386 61.57 57.50 -8.66
N LYS A 387 62.66 57.41 -9.43
CA LYS A 387 62.77 58.08 -10.73
C LYS A 387 61.54 57.67 -11.53
N THR A 388 60.79 58.65 -12.03
CA THR A 388 59.68 58.43 -12.95
C THR A 388 60.25 57.96 -14.29
N THR A 389 60.71 56.71 -14.36
CA THR A 389 61.08 56.09 -15.64
C THR A 389 59.88 56.21 -16.59
N PRO A 390 60.10 56.44 -17.90
CA PRO A 390 59.02 56.55 -18.88
C PRO A 390 58.04 55.36 -18.84
N GLN A 391 58.51 54.21 -18.36
CA GLN A 391 57.76 52.99 -18.04
C GLN A 391 56.58 53.23 -17.08
N PHE A 392 56.76 54.02 -16.01
CA PHE A 392 55.71 54.26 -15.01
C PHE A 392 54.58 55.14 -15.57
N ARG A 393 54.92 56.17 -16.35
CA ARG A 393 53.92 57.03 -17.01
C ARG A 393 53.17 56.29 -18.13
N LEU A 394 53.86 55.46 -18.90
CA LEU A 394 53.26 54.68 -19.98
C LEU A 394 52.30 53.60 -19.46
N TYR A 395 52.65 52.95 -18.33
CA TYR A 395 51.76 52.02 -17.64
C TYR A 395 50.39 52.64 -17.32
N TRP A 396 50.38 53.84 -16.71
CA TRP A 396 49.13 54.55 -16.41
C TRP A 396 48.39 55.01 -17.67
N ALA A 397 49.11 55.46 -18.71
CA ALA A 397 48.53 55.91 -19.97
C ALA A 397 47.80 54.80 -20.74
N VAL A 398 48.22 53.54 -20.61
CA VAL A 398 47.61 52.39 -21.31
C VAL A 398 46.59 51.66 -20.42
N THR A 399 46.86 51.52 -19.13
CA THR A 399 46.00 50.74 -18.22
C THR A 399 44.65 51.41 -17.95
N ILE A 400 44.62 52.74 -17.80
CA ILE A 400 43.38 53.49 -17.55
C ILE A 400 42.38 53.39 -18.72
N PRO A 401 42.75 53.66 -19.98
CA PRO A 401 41.80 53.51 -21.09
C PRO A 401 41.38 52.06 -21.30
N LEU A 402 42.26 51.09 -21.08
CA LEU A 402 41.92 49.68 -21.23
C LEU A 402 40.90 49.21 -20.18
N THR A 403 41.04 49.65 -18.91
CA THR A 403 40.01 49.40 -17.89
C THR A 403 38.70 50.12 -18.23
N LEU A 404 38.73 51.35 -18.74
CA LEU A 404 37.51 52.05 -19.17
C LEU A 404 36.78 51.28 -20.29
N ILE A 405 37.52 50.78 -21.29
CA ILE A 405 36.98 50.00 -22.40
C ILE A 405 36.34 48.71 -21.91
N THR A 406 36.98 47.98 -20.99
CA THR A 406 36.38 46.75 -20.46
C THR A 406 35.04 47.08 -19.80
N PHE A 407 34.99 48.08 -18.90
CA PHE A 407 33.74 48.48 -18.22
C PHE A 407 32.64 48.90 -19.20
N ILE A 408 32.96 49.69 -20.23
CA ILE A 408 32.01 50.10 -21.28
C ILE A 408 31.42 48.88 -21.99
N LEU A 409 32.27 47.91 -22.39
CA LEU A 409 31.81 46.68 -23.05
C LEU A 409 30.86 45.86 -22.15
N TYR A 410 31.16 45.77 -20.85
CA TYR A 410 30.27 45.10 -19.89
C TYR A 410 28.93 45.81 -19.74
N PHE A 411 28.92 47.13 -19.55
CA PHE A 411 27.68 47.89 -19.42
C PHE A 411 26.81 47.77 -20.68
N MET A 412 27.43 47.89 -21.87
CA MET A 412 26.73 47.70 -23.15
C MET A 412 26.12 46.29 -23.27
N TRP A 413 26.85 45.25 -22.86
CA TRP A 413 26.32 43.88 -22.83
C TRP A 413 25.24 43.66 -21.76
N ALA A 414 25.40 44.25 -20.58
CA ALA A 414 24.43 44.17 -19.49
C ALA A 414 23.10 44.82 -19.88
N GLU A 415 23.15 45.99 -20.52
CA GLU A 415 21.95 46.72 -20.98
C GLU A 415 21.25 45.97 -22.13
N PHE A 416 22.00 45.47 -23.11
CA PHE A 416 21.47 44.69 -24.21
C PHE A 416 20.84 43.36 -23.74
N SER A 417 21.47 42.67 -22.79
CA SER A 417 20.93 41.44 -22.19
C SER A 417 19.77 41.68 -21.21
N SER A 418 19.66 42.88 -20.64
CA SER A 418 18.50 43.32 -19.84
C SER A 418 17.28 43.54 -20.73
N PHE A 419 17.48 44.13 -21.91
CA PHE A 419 16.44 44.35 -22.90
C PHE A 419 15.80 43.01 -23.37
N ASP A 420 16.59 41.99 -23.69
CA ASP A 420 16.08 40.65 -24.04
C ASP A 420 15.31 39.99 -22.86
N ARG A 421 15.75 40.23 -21.62
CA ARG A 421 15.06 39.73 -20.40
C ARG A 421 13.73 40.45 -20.14
N SER A 422 13.60 41.73 -20.49
CA SER A 422 12.36 42.51 -20.35
C SER A 422 11.27 42.03 -21.32
N GLN A 423 11.62 41.81 -22.59
CA GLN A 423 10.75 41.26 -23.63
C GLN A 423 10.22 39.85 -23.27
N ARG A 424 11.05 38.98 -22.67
CA ARG A 424 10.63 37.65 -22.20
C ARG A 424 9.70 37.70 -20.99
N ARG A 425 9.88 38.68 -20.09
CA ARG A 425 9.00 38.89 -18.92
C ARG A 425 7.64 39.43 -19.33
N GLU A 426 7.59 40.33 -20.31
CA GLU A 426 6.34 40.82 -20.86
C GLU A 426 5.56 39.70 -21.54
N ARG A 427 6.18 38.85 -22.38
CA ARG A 427 5.49 37.70 -22.99
C ARG A 427 4.87 36.72 -21.99
N ARG A 428 5.47 36.52 -20.80
CA ARG A 428 4.87 35.70 -19.72
C ARG A 428 3.76 36.42 -18.95
N ARG A 429 3.85 37.75 -18.84
CA ARG A 429 2.85 38.60 -18.15
C ARG A 429 1.53 38.70 -18.91
N TRP A 430 1.54 38.46 -20.23
CA TRP A 430 0.35 38.44 -21.10
C TRP A 430 -0.35 37.07 -21.20
N GLY A 431 0.00 36.08 -20.36
CA GLY A 431 -0.56 34.71 -20.40
C GLY A 431 -1.75 34.42 -19.46
N PHE A 432 -2.14 35.33 -18.57
CA PHE A 432 -3.33 35.19 -17.72
C PHE A 432 -4.11 36.52 -17.69
N PRO A 433 -5.43 36.54 -17.96
CA PRO A 433 -6.21 37.77 -17.85
C PRO A 433 -6.28 38.23 -16.39
N ARG A 434 -5.71 39.41 -16.07
CA ARG A 434 -5.92 40.08 -14.77
C ARG A 434 -7.36 40.59 -14.70
N THR A 435 -8.09 40.21 -13.65
CA THR A 435 -9.41 40.79 -13.34
C THR A 435 -9.26 42.25 -12.90
N GLU A 436 -10.23 43.10 -13.24
CA GLU A 436 -10.20 44.55 -12.95
C GLU A 436 -10.02 44.86 -11.46
N SER A 437 -10.45 43.96 -10.57
CA SER A 437 -10.24 44.06 -9.12
C SER A 437 -8.77 44.14 -8.70
N MET A 438 -7.86 43.52 -9.44
CA MET A 438 -6.41 43.56 -9.14
C MET A 438 -5.74 44.85 -9.63
N LYS A 439 -6.31 45.55 -10.62
CA LYS A 439 -5.80 46.85 -11.09
C LYS A 439 -6.19 47.97 -10.12
N ALA A 440 -7.43 47.96 -9.63
CA ALA A 440 -7.94 48.96 -8.70
C ALA A 440 -7.21 48.99 -7.34
N GLN A 441 -6.63 47.85 -6.93
CA GLN A 441 -5.89 47.74 -5.66
C GLN A 441 -4.40 48.13 -5.77
N ASP A 442 -3.85 48.19 -6.98
CA ASP A 442 -2.46 48.60 -7.25
C ASP A 442 -2.37 50.13 -7.47
N GLU A 443 -3.42 50.76 -8.02
CA GLU A 443 -3.49 52.22 -8.26
C GLU A 443 -3.54 53.08 -6.99
N THR A 444 -3.92 52.49 -5.85
CA THR A 444 -4.07 53.20 -4.56
C THR A 444 -2.90 53.02 -3.61
N ARG A 445 -1.89 52.19 -3.93
CA ARG A 445 -0.75 51.92 -3.04
C ARG A 445 0.51 52.60 -3.55
N SER A 446 1.14 53.40 -2.69
CA SER A 446 2.40 54.03 -3.06
C SER A 446 3.49 52.94 -3.22
N PRO A 447 4.42 53.07 -4.19
CA PRO A 447 5.50 52.10 -4.39
C PRO A 447 6.34 51.86 -3.13
N MET A 448 6.45 52.90 -2.29
CA MET A 448 7.17 52.86 -1.02
C MET A 448 6.41 52.03 0.04
N GLN A 449 5.07 52.05 0.04
CA GLN A 449 4.26 51.19 0.92
C GLN A 449 4.34 49.72 0.52
N VAL A 450 4.36 49.43 -0.78
CA VAL A 450 4.53 48.05 -1.28
C VAL A 450 5.90 47.49 -0.92
N LEU A 451 6.97 48.28 -1.10
CA LEU A 451 8.33 47.90 -0.70
C LEU A 451 8.47 47.72 0.82
N LYS A 452 7.79 48.56 1.61
CA LYS A 452 7.80 48.45 3.08
C LYS A 452 7.06 47.20 3.56
N ASP A 453 5.87 46.93 3.04
CA ASP A 453 5.08 45.72 3.38
C ASP A 453 5.80 44.43 2.93
N GLN A 454 6.45 44.45 1.76
CA GLN A 454 7.30 43.35 1.29
C GLN A 454 8.51 43.14 2.22
N ARG A 455 9.19 44.22 2.64
CA ARG A 455 10.34 44.16 3.54
C ARG A 455 9.95 43.67 4.94
N GLU A 456 8.81 44.13 5.46
CA GLU A 456 8.27 43.71 6.76
C GLU A 456 7.91 42.22 6.73
N ARG A 457 7.19 41.74 5.70
CA ARG A 457 6.89 40.30 5.53
C ARG A 457 8.14 39.44 5.40
N VAL A 458 9.16 39.92 4.67
CA VAL A 458 10.45 39.22 4.55
C VAL A 458 11.17 39.17 5.90
N SER A 459 11.12 40.24 6.68
CA SER A 459 11.74 40.28 8.02
C SER A 459 11.02 39.39 9.03
N GLU A 460 9.69 39.31 8.97
CA GLU A 460 8.88 38.44 9.81
C GLU A 460 9.08 36.96 9.45
N ALA A 461 9.08 36.63 8.15
CA ALA A 461 9.37 35.28 7.68
C ALA A 461 10.78 34.82 8.08
N TYR A 462 11.77 35.72 7.98
CA TYR A 462 13.15 35.45 8.42
C TYR A 462 13.25 35.30 9.94
N ALA A 463 12.54 36.13 10.72
CA ALA A 463 12.50 36.02 12.17
C ALA A 463 11.81 34.72 12.65
N MET A 464 10.73 34.29 11.97
CA MET A 464 10.07 33.01 12.23
C MET A 464 10.96 31.82 11.87
N ALA A 465 11.65 31.86 10.73
CA ALA A 465 12.60 30.81 10.32
C ALA A 465 13.78 30.72 11.29
N LYS A 466 14.35 31.86 11.70
CA LYS A 466 15.48 31.93 12.64
C LYS A 466 15.10 31.46 14.05
N ARG A 467 13.94 31.88 14.58
CA ARG A 467 13.43 31.38 15.88
C ARG A 467 13.25 29.86 15.87
N ARG A 468 12.80 29.28 14.75
CA ARG A 468 12.69 27.83 14.59
C ARG A 468 14.06 27.17 14.55
N GLN A 469 15.04 27.72 13.81
CA GLN A 469 16.40 27.18 13.73
C GLN A 469 17.18 27.20 15.06
N THR A 470 17.06 28.26 15.87
CA THR A 470 17.75 28.33 17.18
C THR A 470 17.22 27.31 18.20
N VAL A 471 15.96 26.87 18.06
CA VAL A 471 15.40 25.80 18.89
C VAL A 471 15.90 24.42 18.44
N PHE A 472 16.20 24.23 17.14
CA PHE A 472 16.82 23.01 16.63
C PHE A 472 18.30 22.84 17.03
N GLY A 473 19.03 23.93 17.32
CA GLY A 473 20.44 23.87 17.73
C GLY A 473 20.70 23.55 19.20
N GLN A 474 19.65 23.45 20.03
CA GLN A 474 19.78 23.24 21.47
C GLN A 474 19.40 21.81 21.93
N GLY A 475 18.77 21.00 21.05
CA GLY A 475 18.45 19.60 21.33
C GLY A 475 19.59 18.60 21.08
N ASP A 476 20.67 19.03 20.41
CA ASP A 476 21.78 18.15 20.01
C ASP A 476 22.99 18.22 20.97
N LYS A 477 22.86 18.93 22.11
CA LYS A 477 23.92 19.08 23.11
C LYS A 477 23.66 18.37 24.45
N ASP A 478 22.44 17.90 24.71
CA ASP A 478 22.10 17.25 25.99
C ASP A 478 22.15 15.70 25.94
N GLU A 479 22.45 15.07 24.80
CA GLU A 479 22.56 13.59 24.70
C GLU A 479 24.00 13.04 24.79
N SER A 480 25.03 13.89 25.02
CA SER A 480 26.43 13.43 25.09
C SER A 480 27.05 13.41 26.49
N ILE A 481 26.26 13.44 27.57
CA ILE A 481 26.78 13.29 28.95
C ILE A 481 25.91 12.26 29.69
N GLY A 482 26.23 10.98 29.53
CA GLY A 482 25.51 9.90 30.20
C GLY A 482 26.17 8.53 30.10
N VAL A 483 27.50 8.46 30.06
CA VAL A 483 28.24 7.20 30.22
C VAL A 483 29.48 7.43 31.08
N ARG A 484 29.39 7.20 32.40
CA ARG A 484 30.42 6.53 33.22
C ARG A 484 30.01 6.36 34.69
N ASN A 485 30.16 5.11 35.14
CA ASN A 485 30.55 4.61 36.47
C ASN A 485 29.69 5.00 37.69
N GLU A 486 28.96 4.04 38.24
CA GLU A 486 29.39 3.07 39.27
C GLU A 486 28.47 1.85 39.27
#